data_AF-A0A069ISZ1-F1
#
_entry.id   AF-A0A069ISZ1-F1
#
_cell.length_a   1.000
_cell.length_b   1.000
_cell.length_c   1.000
_cell.angle_alpha   90.00
_cell.angle_beta   90.00
_cell.angle_gamma   90.00
#
_symmetry.space_group_name_H-M   'P 1'
#
loop_
_entity.id
_entity.type
_entity.pdbx_description
1 polymer ?
#
loop_
_entity_poly.entity_id
_entity_poly.type
_entity_poly.pdbx_seq_one_letter_code
_entity_poly.pdbx_strand_id
1 'polypeptide(L)'
;ARFLEDKARGQAGKGGPKTVDYVYSLSFAVALCEGEIDGIGRVWADGRLMDLNGVAMRVYRGGEDQTPDPLIEAVEGAAPAYRGTAYVVFEDLPLGPFGDRVPQLSFEVFRRPRGEQARLEDMLEGVCLIPGAGEFALATETVMRREGLTRTAAENVHNGEGRADLVVSLDQLQAQLPNLKRVSLVVGWFGDDLRAGRCRVRPGVERRDKPTEPMDWSVAGVERHEAYEVSRAPSLGFADTSPSGGGSAPAYGGTPSDESVRQAIHELKARGLEVTLYPFVFMGCPGYPWRGRVACLLYTTPRPRDS
;
A
#
# COMPACT_ATOMS: atom_id res chain seq x y z
N ALA A 1 33.33 -11.84 0.08
CA ALA A 1 32.86 -10.53 -0.41
C ALA A 1 33.89 -10.00 -1.40
N ARG A 2 33.46 -9.54 -2.59
CA ARG A 2 34.35 -9.12 -3.67
C ARG A 2 34.21 -7.63 -3.91
N PHE A 3 35.26 -6.88 -3.58
CA PHE A 3 35.35 -5.45 -3.82
C PHE A 3 35.79 -5.21 -5.27
N LEU A 4 35.04 -4.38 -5.99
CA LEU A 4 35.36 -3.98 -7.36
C LEU A 4 35.60 -2.47 -7.39
N GLU A 5 36.65 -2.07 -8.08
CA GLU A 5 37.02 -0.68 -8.34
C GLU A 5 36.91 -0.42 -9.84
N ASP A 6 35.97 0.44 -10.22
CA ASP A 6 35.83 0.93 -11.59
C ASP A 6 36.34 2.37 -11.70
N LYS A 7 36.94 2.70 -12.85
CA LYS A 7 37.50 4.03 -13.13
C LYS A 7 36.58 4.81 -14.06
N ALA A 8 35.87 5.79 -13.52
CA ALA A 8 35.13 6.77 -14.31
C ALA A 8 36.09 7.90 -14.74
N ARG A 9 36.28 8.07 -16.05
CA ARG A 9 37.13 9.16 -16.59
C ARG A 9 36.24 10.34 -16.97
N GLY A 10 36.33 11.43 -16.22
CA GLY A 10 35.72 12.71 -16.55
C GLY A 10 36.71 13.63 -17.28
N GLN A 11 36.29 14.23 -18.39
CA GLN A 11 37.03 15.32 -19.04
C GLN A 11 36.19 16.60 -18.93
N ALA A 12 36.64 17.55 -18.11
CA ALA A 12 36.01 18.86 -18.00
C ALA A 12 36.33 19.71 -19.26
N GLY A 13 35.49 19.59 -20.29
CA GLY A 13 35.62 20.36 -21.53
C GLY A 13 36.86 20.03 -22.38
N LYS A 14 36.92 20.61 -23.57
CA LYS A 14 37.99 20.34 -24.55
C LYS A 14 39.31 20.98 -24.07
N GLY A 15 40.12 20.19 -23.34
CA GLY A 15 41.44 20.59 -22.82
C GLY A 15 41.58 20.69 -21.31
N GLY A 16 40.53 20.41 -20.52
CA GLY A 16 40.61 20.41 -19.07
C GLY A 16 41.32 19.18 -18.49
N PRO A 17 41.75 19.24 -17.21
CA PRO A 17 42.40 18.13 -16.53
C PRO A 17 41.52 16.87 -16.57
N LYS A 18 42.14 15.72 -16.81
CA LYS A 18 41.49 14.42 -16.70
C LYS A 18 41.30 14.12 -15.22
N THR A 19 40.07 14.13 -14.75
CA THR A 19 39.72 13.63 -13.42
C THR A 19 39.43 12.15 -13.54
N VAL A 20 40.07 11.35 -12.70
CA VAL A 20 39.75 9.92 -12.54
C VAL A 20 38.94 9.83 -11.27
N ASP A 21 37.64 9.62 -11.42
CA ASP A 21 36.75 9.30 -10.31
C ASP A 21 36.76 7.78 -10.14
N TYR A 22 36.96 7.32 -8.90
CA TYR A 22 36.89 5.91 -8.56
C TYR A 22 35.45 5.61 -8.12
N VAL A 23 34.87 4.56 -8.69
CA VAL A 23 33.56 4.05 -8.30
C VAL A 23 33.78 2.68 -7.69
N TYR A 24 33.34 2.51 -6.45
CA TYR A 24 33.48 1.24 -5.74
C TYR A 24 32.14 0.52 -5.67
N SER A 25 32.17 -0.78 -5.91
CA SER A 25 31.03 -1.66 -5.67
C SER A 25 31.45 -2.90 -4.90
N LEU A 26 30.49 -3.51 -4.20
CA LEU A 26 30.74 -4.70 -3.41
C LEU A 26 29.62 -5.72 -3.58
N SER A 27 30.03 -6.94 -3.88
CA SER A 27 29.17 -8.12 -3.84
C SER A 27 29.34 -8.87 -2.51
N PHE A 28 28.26 -9.05 -1.75
CA PHE A 28 28.27 -9.66 -0.42
C PHE A 28 26.93 -10.27 -0.01
N ALA A 29 26.98 -11.18 0.96
CA ALA A 29 25.80 -11.80 1.56
C ALA A 29 25.64 -11.37 3.04
N VAL A 30 24.41 -11.21 3.48
CA VAL A 30 24.04 -10.87 4.87
C VAL A 30 23.11 -11.95 5.41
N ALA A 31 23.56 -12.70 6.41
CA ALA A 31 22.70 -13.61 7.16
C ALA A 31 21.79 -12.80 8.10
N LEU A 32 20.48 -13.07 8.05
CA LEU A 32 19.48 -12.30 8.79
C LEU A 32 19.07 -13.00 10.08
N CYS A 33 18.58 -14.23 9.95
CA CYS A 33 18.13 -15.05 11.07
C CYS A 33 18.07 -16.53 10.68
N GLU A 34 17.93 -17.38 11.70
CA GLU A 34 17.65 -18.80 11.50
C GLU A 34 16.20 -19.03 11.04
N GLY A 35 15.99 -20.13 10.32
CA GLY A 35 14.70 -20.61 9.85
C GLY A 35 14.10 -19.81 8.71
N GLU A 36 12.96 -20.33 8.23
CA GLU A 36 12.29 -19.75 7.08
C GLU A 36 11.53 -18.46 7.44
N ILE A 37 11.69 -17.42 6.63
CA ILE A 37 10.98 -16.13 6.70
C ILE A 37 9.89 -16.04 5.63
N ASP A 38 8.85 -15.25 5.88
CA ASP A 38 7.80 -14.98 4.89
C ASP A 38 8.24 -13.94 3.86
N GLY A 39 9.13 -13.02 4.25
CA GLY A 39 9.70 -12.02 3.35
C GLY A 39 10.49 -10.93 4.06
N ILE A 40 10.95 -9.97 3.25
CA ILE A 40 11.67 -8.77 3.69
C ILE A 40 10.87 -7.55 3.24
N GLY A 41 10.70 -6.60 4.15
CA GLY A 41 10.09 -5.30 3.88
C GLY A 41 11.16 -4.26 3.55
N ARG A 42 11.14 -3.16 4.31
CA ARG A 42 12.09 -2.05 4.13
C ARG A 42 13.51 -2.44 4.53
N VAL A 43 14.46 -1.83 3.83
CA VAL A 43 15.90 -1.94 4.11
C VAL A 43 16.41 -0.55 4.45
N TRP A 44 17.24 -0.45 5.49
CA TRP A 44 17.92 0.78 5.86
C TRP A 44 19.42 0.61 5.74
N ALA A 45 20.09 1.65 5.26
CA ALA A 45 21.54 1.77 5.21
C ALA A 45 21.96 2.98 6.05
N ASP A 46 22.82 2.77 7.04
CA ASP A 46 23.29 3.80 7.98
C ASP A 46 22.14 4.59 8.64
N GLY A 47 21.05 3.89 8.99
CA GLY A 47 19.88 4.45 9.65
C GLY A 47 18.91 5.22 8.74
N ARG A 48 19.15 5.27 7.43
CA ARG A 48 18.24 5.90 6.45
C ARG A 48 17.60 4.85 5.55
N LEU A 49 16.36 5.08 5.15
CA LEU A 49 15.66 4.17 4.23
C LEU A 49 16.45 4.10 2.91
N MET A 50 16.76 2.88 2.49
CA MET A 50 17.53 2.62 1.28
C MET A 50 16.58 2.49 0.09
N ASP A 51 16.88 3.22 -0.99
CA ASP A 51 16.23 3.00 -2.27
C ASP A 51 16.80 1.73 -2.91
N LEU A 52 15.94 0.75 -3.15
CA LEU A 52 16.32 -0.53 -3.77
C LEU A 52 16.17 -0.50 -5.29
N ASN A 53 15.72 0.61 -5.88
CA ASN A 53 15.64 0.74 -7.33
C ASN A 53 17.04 0.60 -7.97
N GLY A 54 17.16 -0.36 -8.89
CA GLY A 54 18.43 -0.67 -9.55
C GLY A 54 19.43 -1.42 -8.66
N VAL A 55 19.08 -1.77 -7.42
CA VAL A 55 19.91 -2.61 -6.55
C VAL A 55 19.59 -4.08 -6.83
N ALA A 56 20.60 -4.84 -7.23
CA ALA A 56 20.48 -6.28 -7.42
C ALA A 56 20.52 -7.00 -6.07
N MET A 57 19.35 -7.16 -5.44
CA MET A 57 19.17 -7.84 -4.17
C MET A 57 18.40 -9.15 -4.36
N ARG A 58 18.99 -10.28 -3.95
CA ARG A 58 18.33 -11.59 -3.93
C ARG A 58 18.04 -12.02 -2.51
N VAL A 59 16.79 -12.43 -2.26
CA VAL A 59 16.34 -12.89 -0.95
C VAL A 59 16.24 -14.40 -0.91
N TYR A 60 16.92 -14.99 0.06
CA TYR A 60 16.90 -16.41 0.38
C TYR A 60 16.13 -16.59 1.67
N ARG A 61 14.98 -17.24 1.60
CA ARG A 61 14.02 -17.30 2.71
C ARG A 61 14.45 -18.21 3.84
N GLY A 62 15.44 -19.08 3.64
CA GLY A 62 15.91 -20.02 4.67
C GLY A 62 15.12 -21.32 4.76
N GLY A 63 14.40 -21.70 3.69
CA GLY A 63 13.76 -23.00 3.56
C GLY A 63 14.76 -24.16 3.35
N GLU A 64 14.32 -25.39 3.60
CA GLU A 64 15.15 -26.60 3.42
C GLU A 64 15.34 -26.98 1.94
N ASP A 65 14.43 -26.54 1.08
CA ASP A 65 14.48 -26.72 -0.38
C ASP A 65 15.33 -25.66 -1.10
N GLN A 66 15.88 -24.69 -0.36
CA GLN A 66 16.69 -23.63 -0.91
C GLN A 66 17.94 -24.16 -1.63
N THR A 67 18.28 -23.51 -2.74
CA THR A 67 19.47 -23.79 -3.54
C THR A 67 20.58 -22.78 -3.25
N PRO A 68 21.86 -23.12 -3.54
CA PRO A 68 22.95 -22.16 -3.48
C PRO A 68 22.69 -20.90 -4.32
N ASP A 69 23.30 -19.78 -3.92
CA ASP A 69 23.25 -18.55 -4.71
C ASP A 69 24.21 -18.62 -5.91
N PRO A 70 23.76 -18.32 -7.13
CA PRO A 70 24.59 -18.42 -8.33
C PRO A 70 25.84 -17.52 -8.32
N LEU A 71 25.78 -16.34 -7.70
CA LEU A 71 26.93 -15.44 -7.60
C LEU A 71 27.96 -15.99 -6.61
N ILE A 72 27.50 -16.52 -5.48
CA ILE A 72 28.38 -17.19 -4.52
C ILE A 72 29.01 -18.43 -5.17
N GLU A 73 28.25 -19.27 -5.87
CA GLU A 73 28.80 -20.43 -6.58
C GLU A 73 29.79 -20.03 -7.68
N ALA A 74 29.49 -18.97 -8.45
CA ALA A 74 30.38 -18.52 -9.50
C ALA A 74 31.74 -18.02 -8.97
N VAL A 75 31.78 -17.47 -7.75
CA VAL A 75 33.00 -16.93 -7.13
C VAL A 75 33.74 -17.99 -6.33
N GLU A 76 33.03 -18.77 -5.51
CA GLU A 76 33.61 -19.69 -4.52
C GLU A 76 33.61 -21.16 -4.99
N GLY A 77 32.90 -21.49 -6.07
CA GLY A 77 32.74 -22.85 -6.58
C GLY A 77 31.58 -23.59 -5.90
N ALA A 78 31.85 -24.73 -5.26
CA ALA A 78 30.83 -25.52 -4.57
C ALA A 78 30.33 -24.80 -3.30
N ALA A 79 29.40 -23.86 -3.46
CA ALA A 79 28.86 -23.06 -2.36
C ALA A 79 27.75 -23.80 -1.60
N PRO A 80 27.65 -23.62 -0.28
CA PRO A 80 26.53 -24.15 0.49
C PRO A 80 25.23 -23.38 0.16
N ALA A 81 24.09 -24.06 0.29
CA ALA A 81 22.77 -23.46 0.11
C ALA A 81 22.25 -22.69 1.34
N TYR A 82 23.02 -22.69 2.44
CA TYR A 82 22.66 -22.11 3.74
C TYR A 82 21.20 -22.42 4.18
N ARG A 83 20.78 -23.68 4.01
CA ARG A 83 19.46 -24.16 4.43
C ARG A 83 19.23 -23.89 5.92
N GLY A 84 18.00 -23.51 6.27
CA GLY A 84 17.66 -23.10 7.62
C GLY A 84 18.22 -21.73 8.01
N THR A 85 18.81 -20.96 7.09
CA THR A 85 19.24 -19.57 7.33
C THR A 85 18.65 -18.65 6.27
N ALA A 86 17.88 -17.66 6.71
CA ALA A 86 17.45 -16.59 5.83
C ALA A 86 18.60 -15.62 5.61
N TYR A 87 18.90 -15.30 4.35
CA TYR A 87 19.97 -14.39 3.98
C TYR A 87 19.63 -13.58 2.74
N VAL A 88 20.39 -12.52 2.52
CA VAL A 88 20.26 -11.64 1.35
C VAL A 88 21.60 -11.55 0.65
N VAL A 89 21.59 -11.58 -0.68
CA VAL A 89 22.78 -11.33 -1.51
C VAL A 89 22.61 -10.01 -2.23
N PHE A 90 23.57 -9.12 -2.05
CA PHE A 90 23.73 -7.93 -2.87
C PHE A 90 24.80 -8.21 -3.93
N GLU A 91 24.44 -7.95 -5.18
CA GLU A 91 25.37 -7.99 -6.32
C GLU A 91 25.73 -6.56 -6.72
N ASP A 92 27.03 -6.30 -6.71
CA ASP A 92 27.67 -5.05 -7.14
C ASP A 92 27.02 -3.79 -6.56
N LEU A 93 26.74 -3.81 -5.25
CA LEU A 93 26.16 -2.66 -4.55
C LEU A 93 27.09 -1.44 -4.66
N PRO A 94 26.64 -0.31 -5.25
CA PRO A 94 27.45 0.91 -5.33
C PRO A 94 27.70 1.49 -3.93
N LEU A 95 28.98 1.73 -3.59
CA LEU A 95 29.38 2.22 -2.28
C LEU A 95 29.52 3.75 -2.19
N GLY A 96 29.53 4.45 -3.33
CA GLY A 96 29.61 5.91 -3.40
C GLY A 96 28.60 6.64 -2.49
N PRO A 97 27.30 6.28 -2.51
CA PRO A 97 26.29 6.85 -1.61
C PRO A 97 26.58 6.63 -0.12
N PHE A 98 27.42 5.66 0.22
CA PHE A 98 27.75 5.25 1.58
C PHE A 98 29.17 5.66 2.00
N GLY A 99 29.82 6.56 1.24
CA GLY A 99 31.17 7.04 1.52
C GLY A 99 32.25 5.98 1.27
N ASP A 100 32.07 5.16 0.23
CA ASP A 100 33.01 4.13 -0.24
C ASP A 100 33.36 3.06 0.81
N ARG A 101 32.43 2.83 1.75
CA ARG A 101 32.49 1.76 2.74
C ARG A 101 31.22 0.91 2.70
N VAL A 102 31.30 -0.26 3.30
CA VAL A 102 30.11 -1.08 3.53
C VAL A 102 29.18 -0.35 4.51
N PRO A 103 27.91 -0.10 4.15
CA PRO A 103 26.95 0.53 5.05
C PRO A 103 26.55 -0.44 6.17
N GLN A 104 26.15 0.10 7.32
CA GLN A 104 25.42 -0.69 8.31
C GLN A 104 24.01 -0.93 7.78
N LEU A 105 23.66 -2.19 7.55
CA LEU A 105 22.35 -2.56 7.04
C LEU A 105 21.41 -3.02 8.16
N SER A 106 20.17 -2.59 8.08
CA SER A 106 19.06 -3.07 8.90
C SER A 106 17.90 -3.49 8.00
N PHE A 107 17.20 -4.56 8.37
CA PHE A 107 16.15 -5.17 7.55
C PHE A 107 14.86 -5.33 8.36
N GLU A 108 13.73 -4.99 7.74
CA GLU A 108 12.41 -5.38 8.22
C GLU A 108 12.16 -6.83 7.78
N VAL A 109 12.15 -7.76 8.74
CA VAL A 109 12.00 -9.19 8.46
C VAL A 109 10.61 -9.64 8.91
N PHE A 110 9.84 -10.19 7.97
CA PHE A 110 8.55 -10.80 8.25
C PHE A 110 8.71 -12.29 8.47
N ARG A 111 8.36 -12.75 9.67
CA ARG A 111 8.44 -14.16 10.03
C ARG A 111 7.29 -14.54 10.97
N ARG A 112 6.44 -15.45 10.51
CA ARG A 112 5.41 -16.07 11.32
C ARG A 112 6.02 -17.12 12.25
N PRO A 113 5.62 -17.16 13.52
CA PRO A 113 6.03 -18.23 14.43
C PRO A 113 5.51 -19.57 13.91
N ARG A 114 6.42 -20.53 13.68
CA ARG A 114 6.06 -21.90 13.31
C ARG A 114 5.91 -22.75 14.57
N GLY A 115 4.93 -23.64 14.59
CA GLY A 115 4.69 -24.57 15.69
C GLY A 115 3.87 -25.77 15.24
N GLU A 116 3.77 -26.79 16.10
CA GLU A 116 3.03 -28.02 15.79
C GLU A 116 1.52 -27.79 15.60
N GLN A 117 0.99 -26.72 16.19
CA GLN A 117 -0.41 -26.35 16.11
C GLN A 117 -0.59 -25.19 15.13
N ALA A 118 -1.60 -25.31 14.26
CA ALA A 118 -2.04 -24.23 13.40
C ALA A 118 -2.29 -22.95 14.20
N ARG A 119 -1.77 -21.82 13.70
CA ARG A 119 -1.97 -20.49 14.26
C ARG A 119 -3.15 -19.80 13.59
N LEU A 120 -3.52 -18.62 14.09
CA LEU A 120 -4.63 -17.85 13.53
C LEU A 120 -4.43 -17.60 12.03
N GLU A 121 -3.21 -17.27 11.64
CA GLU A 121 -2.81 -16.99 10.25
C GLU A 121 -3.01 -18.22 9.34
N ASP A 122 -2.82 -19.42 9.88
CA ASP A 122 -3.06 -20.68 9.17
C ASP A 122 -4.55 -21.04 9.08
N MET A 123 -5.35 -20.56 10.03
CA MET A 123 -6.79 -20.85 10.13
C MET A 123 -7.66 -19.82 9.38
N LEU A 124 -7.16 -18.62 9.13
CA LEU A 124 -7.91 -17.54 8.49
C LEU A 124 -8.16 -17.85 7.02
N GLU A 125 -9.41 -18.13 6.68
CA GLU A 125 -9.85 -18.34 5.29
C GLU A 125 -10.48 -17.10 4.66
N GLY A 126 -10.78 -16.06 5.45
CA GLY A 126 -11.45 -14.88 4.93
C GLY A 126 -11.18 -13.60 5.69
N VAL A 127 -11.15 -12.48 4.95
CA VAL A 127 -10.97 -11.13 5.51
C VAL A 127 -12.02 -10.15 5.00
N CYS A 128 -12.17 -9.04 5.72
CA CYS A 128 -12.94 -7.88 5.31
C CYS A 128 -11.97 -6.75 4.96
N LEU A 129 -11.96 -6.30 3.71
CA LEU A 129 -11.05 -5.26 3.23
C LEU A 129 -11.66 -3.87 3.50
N ILE A 130 -11.13 -3.19 4.51
CA ILE A 130 -11.56 -1.87 5.01
C ILE A 130 -10.48 -0.80 4.77
N PRO A 131 -10.81 0.51 4.74
CA PRO A 131 -12.10 1.15 5.07
C PRO A 131 -13.16 1.08 3.97
N GLY A 132 -12.79 0.77 2.72
CA GLY A 132 -13.71 0.84 1.58
C GLY A 132 -14.14 2.27 1.20
N ALA A 133 -13.43 3.27 1.73
CA ALA A 133 -13.59 4.69 1.45
C ALA A 133 -12.23 5.27 1.03
N GLY A 134 -12.26 6.21 0.09
CA GLY A 134 -11.13 6.69 -0.70
C GLY A 134 -11.44 6.48 -2.19
N GLU A 135 -11.54 7.58 -2.92
CA GLU A 135 -12.07 7.59 -4.30
C GLU A 135 -11.34 6.65 -5.27
N PHE A 136 -10.05 6.40 -5.04
CA PHE A 136 -9.20 5.54 -5.86
C PHE A 136 -8.44 4.49 -5.01
N ALA A 137 -8.83 4.29 -3.75
CA ALA A 137 -8.11 3.40 -2.82
C ALA A 137 -8.10 1.93 -3.26
N LEU A 138 -9.03 1.54 -4.13
CA LEU A 138 -9.15 0.19 -4.68
C LEU A 138 -8.50 0.04 -6.06
N ALA A 139 -7.90 1.10 -6.61
CA ALA A 139 -7.26 1.02 -7.92
C ALA A 139 -5.94 0.23 -7.82
N THR A 140 -5.66 -0.56 -8.86
CA THR A 140 -4.40 -1.32 -9.01
C THR A 140 -3.35 -0.54 -9.77
N GLU A 141 -3.76 0.53 -10.47
CA GLU A 141 -2.87 1.49 -11.10
C GLU A 141 -2.67 2.73 -10.22
N THR A 142 -1.54 3.41 -10.40
CA THR A 142 -1.25 4.67 -9.70
C THR A 142 -2.15 5.78 -10.23
N VAL A 143 -2.93 6.39 -9.36
CA VAL A 143 -3.76 7.56 -9.68
C VAL A 143 -3.10 8.80 -9.09
N MET A 144 -2.88 9.80 -9.94
CA MET A 144 -2.26 11.07 -9.59
C MET A 144 -3.32 12.17 -9.62
N ARG A 145 -3.40 12.96 -8.56
CA ARG A 145 -4.13 14.23 -8.52
C ARG A 145 -3.23 15.37 -8.96
N ARG A 146 -3.78 16.28 -9.76
CA ARG A 146 -3.12 17.57 -10.05
C ARG A 146 -3.44 18.59 -8.97
N GLU A 147 -2.41 19.26 -8.46
CA GLU A 147 -2.49 20.32 -7.47
C GLU A 147 -1.98 21.63 -8.08
N GLY A 148 -2.91 22.44 -8.62
CA GLY A 148 -2.56 23.62 -9.39
C GLY A 148 -1.91 23.25 -10.74
N LEU A 149 -1.03 24.11 -11.24
CA LEU A 149 -0.47 23.98 -12.60
C LEU A 149 0.77 23.09 -12.69
N THR A 150 1.50 22.86 -11.59
CA THR A 150 2.85 22.27 -11.64
C THR A 150 3.09 21.14 -10.66
N ARG A 151 2.15 20.85 -9.76
CA ARG A 151 2.32 19.81 -8.74
C ARG A 151 1.34 18.67 -8.98
N THR A 152 1.81 17.46 -8.70
CA THR A 152 0.97 16.27 -8.64
C THR A 152 1.21 15.55 -7.32
N ALA A 153 0.18 14.86 -6.83
CA ALA A 153 0.23 14.04 -5.63
C ALA A 153 -0.45 12.70 -5.93
N ALA A 154 0.07 11.60 -5.39
CA ALA A 154 -0.58 10.30 -5.54
C ALA A 154 -1.82 10.21 -4.65
N GLU A 155 -2.89 9.60 -5.16
CA GLU A 155 -4.13 9.33 -4.42
C GLU A 155 -4.12 7.95 -3.75
N ASN A 156 -3.29 7.01 -4.24
CA ASN A 156 -3.26 5.62 -3.80
C ASN A 156 -1.84 5.03 -3.78
N VAL A 157 -0.81 5.85 -3.55
CA VAL A 157 0.57 5.40 -3.36
C VAL A 157 1.14 6.09 -2.13
N HIS A 158 1.08 5.41 -1.00
CA HIS A 158 1.59 5.87 0.30
C HIS A 158 2.62 4.91 0.89
N ASN A 159 2.99 3.87 0.15
CA ASN A 159 4.02 2.89 0.48
C ASN A 159 5.38 3.25 -0.14
N GLY A 160 6.44 2.56 0.30
CA GLY A 160 7.80 2.78 -0.19
C GLY A 160 8.13 2.07 -1.52
N GLU A 161 7.25 1.20 -2.04
CA GLU A 161 7.46 0.46 -3.30
C GLU A 161 7.03 1.26 -4.54
N GLY A 162 6.33 2.39 -4.37
CA GLY A 162 5.87 3.23 -5.47
C GLY A 162 4.77 2.58 -6.33
N ARG A 163 4.19 1.47 -5.88
CA ARG A 163 3.07 0.75 -6.50
C ARG A 163 1.75 1.15 -5.83
N ALA A 164 0.62 0.90 -6.49
CA ALA A 164 -0.69 1.14 -5.89
C ALA A 164 -0.84 0.37 -4.55
N ASP A 165 -1.34 1.06 -3.53
CA ASP A 165 -1.41 0.57 -2.15
C ASP A 165 -2.19 -0.74 -2.04
N LEU A 166 -3.24 -0.93 -2.83
CA LEU A 166 -4.01 -2.18 -2.86
C LEU A 166 -3.13 -3.37 -3.24
N VAL A 167 -2.31 -3.23 -4.28
CA VAL A 167 -1.48 -4.32 -4.81
C VAL A 167 -0.44 -4.74 -3.77
N VAL A 168 0.25 -3.77 -3.18
CA VAL A 168 1.24 -3.99 -2.11
C VAL A 168 0.58 -4.65 -0.89
N SER A 169 -0.60 -4.17 -0.50
CA SER A 169 -1.33 -4.73 0.65
C SER A 169 -1.79 -6.17 0.40
N LEU A 170 -2.20 -6.50 -0.82
CA LEU A 170 -2.61 -7.87 -1.17
C LEU A 170 -1.40 -8.83 -1.22
N ASP A 171 -0.24 -8.38 -1.69
CA ASP A 171 0.99 -9.17 -1.65
C ASP A 171 1.36 -9.54 -0.22
N GLN A 172 1.32 -8.56 0.69
CA GLN A 172 1.58 -8.76 2.11
C GLN A 172 0.54 -9.67 2.76
N LEU A 173 -0.74 -9.47 2.43
CA LEU A 173 -1.85 -10.27 2.94
C LEU A 173 -1.69 -11.76 2.58
N GLN A 174 -1.38 -12.07 1.32
CA GLN A 174 -1.23 -13.46 0.88
C GLN A 174 0.05 -14.12 1.40
N ALA A 175 1.11 -13.34 1.62
CA ALA A 175 2.31 -13.85 2.28
C ALA A 175 2.03 -14.27 3.74
N GLN A 176 1.16 -13.53 4.44
CA GLN A 176 0.83 -13.78 5.84
C GLN A 176 -0.29 -14.81 6.04
N LEU A 177 -1.26 -14.84 5.13
CA LEU A 177 -2.45 -15.71 5.21
C LEU A 177 -2.48 -16.71 4.04
N PRO A 178 -1.69 -17.81 4.11
CA PRO A 178 -1.50 -18.74 2.99
C PRO A 178 -2.78 -19.51 2.63
N ASN A 179 -3.72 -19.62 3.55
CA ASN A 179 -4.98 -20.32 3.38
C ASN A 179 -6.16 -19.37 3.10
N LEU A 180 -5.88 -18.11 2.77
CA LEU A 180 -6.92 -17.14 2.46
C LEU A 180 -7.68 -17.55 1.19
N LYS A 181 -9.01 -17.61 1.28
CA LYS A 181 -9.91 -18.02 0.19
C LYS A 181 -10.85 -16.91 -0.24
N ARG A 182 -11.27 -16.04 0.68
CA ARG A 182 -12.35 -15.07 0.42
C ARG A 182 -12.09 -13.67 0.97
N VAL A 183 -12.57 -12.67 0.25
CA VAL A 183 -12.49 -11.26 0.64
C VAL A 183 -13.88 -10.62 0.57
N SER A 184 -14.30 -10.01 1.67
CA SER A 184 -15.42 -9.07 1.65
C SER A 184 -14.90 -7.69 1.27
N LEU A 185 -15.19 -7.25 0.04
CA LEU A 185 -14.72 -5.99 -0.51
C LEU A 185 -15.67 -4.88 -0.11
N VAL A 186 -15.27 -4.04 0.83
CA VAL A 186 -16.11 -2.94 1.33
C VAL A 186 -16.14 -1.79 0.32
N VAL A 187 -17.34 -1.34 -0.04
CA VAL A 187 -17.55 -0.18 -0.93
C VAL A 187 -18.44 0.84 -0.24
N GLY A 188 -17.85 2.00 0.05
CA GLY A 188 -18.43 3.06 0.87
C GLY A 188 -19.43 3.95 0.13
N TRP A 189 -20.60 4.16 0.71
CA TRP A 189 -21.65 5.07 0.25
C TRP A 189 -22.09 6.00 1.39
N PHE A 190 -22.81 7.08 1.08
CA PHE A 190 -23.18 8.08 2.08
C PHE A 190 -24.70 8.21 2.23
N GLY A 191 -25.17 8.00 3.46
CA GLY A 191 -26.51 8.32 3.94
C GLY A 191 -26.57 9.71 4.57
N ASP A 192 -27.67 10.44 4.39
CA ASP A 192 -27.81 11.82 4.86
C ASP A 192 -28.93 12.07 5.90
N ASP A 193 -29.67 11.03 6.30
CA ASP A 193 -30.73 11.15 7.32
C ASP A 193 -30.85 9.86 8.16
N LEU A 194 -31.24 9.98 9.43
CA LEU A 194 -31.50 8.83 10.31
C LEU A 194 -32.92 8.27 10.15
N ARG A 195 -33.81 8.98 9.47
CA ARG A 195 -35.18 8.54 9.20
C ARG A 195 -35.15 7.73 7.92
N ALA A 196 -35.45 6.43 7.99
CA ALA A 196 -35.33 5.51 6.87
C ALA A 196 -36.06 6.00 5.60
N GLY A 197 -37.27 6.56 5.74
CA GLY A 197 -38.05 7.10 4.61
C GLY A 197 -37.54 8.43 4.02
N ARG A 198 -36.52 9.05 4.61
CA ARG A 198 -35.89 10.29 4.13
C ARG A 198 -34.40 10.15 3.83
N CYS A 199 -33.77 9.07 4.31
CA CYS A 199 -32.35 8.80 4.10
C CYS A 199 -32.09 8.52 2.62
N ARG A 200 -31.28 9.38 1.99
CA ARG A 200 -30.79 9.17 0.64
C ARG A 200 -29.40 8.56 0.72
N VAL A 201 -29.21 7.45 0.04
CA VAL A 201 -27.90 6.81 -0.13
C VAL A 201 -27.36 7.20 -1.49
N ARG A 202 -26.16 7.79 -1.52
CA ARG A 202 -25.54 8.34 -2.74
C ARG A 202 -24.01 8.21 -2.69
N PRO A 203 -23.34 8.16 -3.85
CA PRO A 203 -21.88 8.19 -3.88
C PRO A 203 -21.39 9.58 -3.50
N GLY A 204 -20.22 9.63 -2.86
CA GLY A 204 -19.62 10.88 -2.39
C GLY A 204 -18.19 11.10 -2.86
N VAL A 205 -17.81 12.36 -3.05
CA VAL A 205 -16.45 12.80 -3.36
C VAL A 205 -15.94 13.69 -2.23
N GLU A 206 -14.63 13.67 -2.00
CA GLU A 206 -13.97 14.56 -1.04
C GLU A 206 -14.05 16.02 -1.49
N ARG A 207 -13.89 16.24 -2.80
CA ARG A 207 -13.99 17.54 -3.49
C ARG A 207 -14.50 17.33 -4.91
N ARG A 208 -15.38 18.23 -5.37
CA ARG A 208 -15.85 18.23 -6.78
C ARG A 208 -14.80 18.70 -7.78
N ASP A 209 -13.88 19.54 -7.35
CA ASP A 209 -12.75 20.00 -8.15
C ASP A 209 -11.48 19.23 -7.74
N LYS A 210 -11.34 18.03 -8.29
CA LYS A 210 -10.19 17.14 -8.05
C LYS A 210 -9.83 16.43 -9.36
N PRO A 211 -9.09 17.09 -10.27
CA PRO A 211 -8.64 16.48 -11.51
C PRO A 211 -7.62 15.37 -11.23
N THR A 212 -7.83 14.21 -11.83
CA THR A 212 -7.02 13.01 -11.64
C THR A 212 -6.61 12.38 -12.96
N GLU A 213 -5.47 11.69 -12.96
CA GLU A 213 -4.94 10.95 -14.12
C GLU A 213 -4.33 9.61 -13.66
N PRO A 214 -4.41 8.54 -14.46
CA PRO A 214 -5.10 8.47 -15.75
C PRO A 214 -6.64 8.30 -15.62
N MET A 215 -7.14 8.12 -14.40
CA MET A 215 -8.53 7.76 -14.13
C MET A 215 -9.37 8.96 -13.69
N ASP A 216 -10.53 9.15 -14.34
CA ASP A 216 -11.60 10.03 -13.85
C ASP A 216 -12.54 9.28 -12.89
N TRP A 217 -13.03 10.00 -11.88
CA TRP A 217 -13.99 9.43 -10.94
C TRP A 217 -15.41 9.40 -11.50
N SER A 218 -16.05 8.24 -11.43
CA SER A 218 -17.49 8.08 -11.61
C SER A 218 -18.00 6.87 -10.84
N VAL A 219 -19.25 6.92 -10.38
CA VAL A 219 -19.91 5.82 -9.65
C VAL A 219 -21.38 5.74 -10.05
N ALA A 220 -21.84 4.58 -10.50
CA ALA A 220 -23.22 4.32 -10.89
C ALA A 220 -23.79 5.37 -11.88
N GLY A 221 -22.94 5.83 -12.82
CA GLY A 221 -23.29 6.86 -13.80
C GLY A 221 -23.29 8.30 -13.28
N VAL A 222 -22.98 8.52 -12.00
CA VAL A 222 -22.80 9.86 -11.42
C VAL A 222 -21.37 10.32 -11.62
N GLU A 223 -21.20 11.47 -12.25
CA GLU A 223 -19.89 12.10 -12.43
C GLU A 223 -19.49 12.93 -11.20
N ARG A 224 -18.18 13.18 -11.04
CA ARG A 224 -17.61 13.93 -9.90
C ARG A 224 -18.34 15.26 -9.63
N HIS A 225 -18.68 15.99 -10.69
CA HIS A 225 -19.28 17.31 -10.57
C HIS A 225 -20.72 17.27 -10.04
N GLU A 226 -21.40 16.12 -10.11
CA GLU A 226 -22.76 15.88 -9.62
C GLU A 226 -22.79 15.20 -8.25
N ALA A 227 -21.75 14.41 -7.93
CA ALA A 227 -21.64 13.60 -6.71
C ALA A 227 -21.78 14.39 -5.39
N TYR A 228 -22.23 13.76 -4.32
CA TYR A 228 -22.32 14.42 -3.01
C TYR A 228 -20.92 14.79 -2.49
N GLU A 229 -20.69 16.05 -2.10
CA GLU A 229 -19.43 16.41 -1.43
C GLU A 229 -19.52 15.97 0.03
N VAL A 230 -18.57 15.13 0.47
CA VAL A 230 -18.52 14.60 1.82
C VAL A 230 -18.39 15.74 2.83
N SER A 231 -19.17 15.67 3.91
CA SER A 231 -19.15 16.64 5.00
C SER A 231 -17.72 16.87 5.52
N ARG A 232 -17.41 18.11 5.88
CA ARG A 232 -16.10 18.47 6.41
C ARG A 232 -16.09 18.48 7.95
N ALA A 233 -14.97 18.09 8.54
CA ALA A 233 -14.72 18.10 9.97
C ALA A 233 -13.46 18.91 10.28
N PRO A 234 -13.28 19.43 11.52
CA PRO A 234 -12.02 19.99 11.96
C PRO A 234 -10.91 18.94 11.81
N SER A 235 -9.77 19.32 11.22
CA SER A 235 -8.64 18.39 11.09
C SER A 235 -8.14 17.98 12.48
N LEU A 236 -8.20 16.68 12.80
CA LEU A 236 -7.77 16.12 14.08
C LEU A 236 -6.25 15.85 14.15
N GLY A 237 -5.43 16.65 13.46
CA GLY A 237 -3.98 16.65 13.64
C GLY A 237 -3.21 15.50 12.96
N PHE A 238 -3.86 14.65 12.16
CA PHE A 238 -3.15 13.84 11.16
C PHE A 238 -2.99 14.71 9.91
N ALA A 239 -1.77 15.22 9.72
CA ALA A 239 -1.30 16.10 8.64
C ALA A 239 -2.39 16.70 7.74
N ASP A 240 -2.69 17.99 7.97
CA ASP A 240 -3.40 18.83 7.00
C ASP A 240 -2.65 18.80 5.66
N THR A 241 -3.12 17.99 4.71
CA THR A 241 -2.59 17.99 3.33
C THR A 241 -3.13 19.18 2.53
N SER A 242 -3.92 20.08 3.14
CA SER A 242 -4.29 21.34 2.50
C SER A 242 -3.10 22.31 2.54
N PRO A 243 -2.69 22.90 1.40
CA PRO A 243 -1.64 23.93 1.36
C PRO A 243 -1.96 25.18 2.20
N SER A 244 -3.22 25.35 2.58
CA SER A 244 -3.72 26.46 3.40
C SER A 244 -3.86 26.01 4.86
N GLY A 245 -2.74 25.97 5.60
CA GLY A 245 -2.72 25.54 6.99
C GLY A 245 -3.84 26.14 7.84
N GLY A 246 -4.61 25.27 8.48
CA GLY A 246 -5.77 25.63 9.31
C GLY A 246 -7.12 25.18 8.76
N GLY A 247 -7.17 24.09 8.00
CA GLY A 247 -8.35 23.67 7.23
C GLY A 247 -9.28 22.66 7.91
N SER A 248 -10.56 22.71 7.52
CA SER A 248 -11.50 21.60 7.68
C SER A 248 -11.26 20.57 6.57
N ALA A 249 -11.03 19.32 6.93
CA ALA A 249 -10.80 18.20 6.01
C ALA A 249 -12.10 17.41 5.75
N PRO A 250 -12.21 16.64 4.66
CA PRO A 250 -13.30 15.67 4.50
C PRO A 250 -13.37 14.76 5.73
N ALA A 251 -14.58 14.57 6.28
CA ALA A 251 -14.78 13.72 7.45
C ALA A 251 -14.57 12.22 7.15
N TYR A 252 -14.69 11.86 5.87
CA TYR A 252 -14.46 10.52 5.32
C TYR A 252 -13.74 10.65 3.98
N GLY A 253 -13.08 9.57 3.53
CA GLY A 253 -12.69 9.43 2.12
C GLY A 253 -13.92 9.22 1.23
N GLY A 254 -13.82 9.54 -0.07
CA GLY A 254 -14.94 9.41 -1.00
C GLY A 254 -15.36 7.95 -1.29
N THR A 255 -16.45 7.77 -2.02
CA THR A 255 -16.85 6.45 -2.55
C THR A 255 -15.82 5.99 -3.59
N PRO A 256 -15.28 4.76 -3.52
CA PRO A 256 -14.40 4.23 -4.56
C PRO A 256 -15.07 4.29 -5.94
N SER A 257 -14.33 4.71 -6.97
CA SER A 257 -14.83 4.76 -8.36
C SER A 257 -15.22 3.36 -8.84
N ASP A 258 -16.19 3.27 -9.76
CA ASP A 258 -16.60 1.97 -10.33
C ASP A 258 -15.41 1.24 -10.97
N GLU A 259 -14.52 1.99 -11.64
CA GLU A 259 -13.33 1.42 -12.26
C GLU A 259 -12.33 0.88 -11.22
N SER A 260 -12.10 1.59 -10.12
CA SER A 260 -11.25 1.08 -9.03
C SER A 260 -11.81 -0.19 -8.40
N VAL A 261 -13.14 -0.28 -8.23
CA VAL A 261 -13.80 -1.49 -7.72
C VAL A 261 -13.62 -2.65 -8.73
N ARG A 262 -13.77 -2.38 -10.04
CA ARG A 262 -13.54 -3.40 -11.08
C ARG A 262 -12.09 -3.90 -11.06
N GLN A 263 -11.11 -3.00 -10.97
CA GLN A 263 -9.69 -3.36 -10.88
C GLN A 263 -9.43 -4.27 -9.67
N ALA A 264 -9.89 -3.88 -8.47
CA ALA A 264 -9.76 -4.70 -7.26
C ALA A 264 -10.39 -6.09 -7.41
N ILE A 265 -11.59 -6.20 -7.98
CA ILE A 265 -12.25 -7.50 -8.18
C ILE A 265 -11.44 -8.38 -9.13
N HIS A 266 -10.90 -7.83 -10.22
CA HIS A 266 -10.07 -8.59 -11.16
C HIS A 266 -8.78 -9.06 -10.50
N GLU A 267 -8.10 -8.19 -9.76
CA GLU A 267 -6.86 -8.52 -9.04
C GLU A 267 -7.07 -9.61 -8.00
N LEU A 268 -8.12 -9.49 -7.18
CA LEU A 268 -8.48 -10.51 -6.19
C LEU A 268 -8.76 -11.87 -6.86
N LYS A 269 -9.50 -11.88 -7.98
CA LYS A 269 -9.78 -13.10 -8.72
C LYS A 269 -8.54 -13.69 -9.39
N ALA A 270 -7.65 -12.86 -9.92
CA ALA A 270 -6.38 -13.30 -10.51
C ALA A 270 -5.49 -14.01 -9.48
N ARG A 271 -5.60 -13.61 -8.21
CA ARG A 271 -4.96 -14.23 -7.05
C ARG A 271 -5.68 -15.50 -6.53
N GLY A 272 -6.78 -15.90 -7.16
CA GLY A 272 -7.57 -17.07 -6.76
C GLY A 272 -8.53 -16.84 -5.59
N LEU A 273 -8.81 -15.57 -5.23
CA LEU A 273 -9.69 -15.24 -4.10
C LEU A 273 -11.15 -15.06 -4.55
N GLU A 274 -12.06 -15.61 -3.76
CA GLU A 274 -13.50 -15.35 -3.87
C GLU A 274 -13.82 -13.94 -3.35
N VAL A 275 -14.67 -13.20 -4.07
CA VAL A 275 -15.00 -11.82 -3.72
C VAL A 275 -16.48 -11.70 -3.40
N THR A 276 -16.80 -11.19 -2.22
CA THR A 276 -18.14 -10.73 -1.84
C THR A 276 -18.16 -9.21 -1.84
N LEU A 277 -19.00 -8.59 -2.66
CA LEU A 277 -19.21 -7.15 -2.61
C LEU A 277 -19.96 -6.80 -1.31
N TYR A 278 -19.40 -5.88 -0.52
CA TYR A 278 -19.99 -5.42 0.74
C TYR A 278 -20.25 -3.90 0.69
N PRO A 279 -21.44 -3.46 0.28
CA PRO A 279 -21.85 -2.07 0.39
C PRO A 279 -21.89 -1.60 1.86
N PHE A 280 -21.27 -0.48 2.15
CA PHE A 280 -21.19 0.08 3.50
C PHE A 280 -21.61 1.54 3.52
N VAL A 281 -22.55 1.91 4.39
CA VAL A 281 -23.10 3.27 4.45
C VAL A 281 -22.47 4.05 5.60
N PHE A 282 -21.75 5.10 5.26
CA PHE A 282 -21.34 6.17 6.18
C PHE A 282 -22.48 7.17 6.36
N MET A 283 -22.58 7.82 7.52
CA MET A 283 -23.60 8.84 7.77
C MET A 283 -22.99 10.24 7.69
N GLY A 284 -23.26 10.96 6.60
CA GLY A 284 -22.77 12.32 6.36
C GLY A 284 -23.57 13.42 7.06
N CYS A 285 -24.57 13.07 7.87
CA CYS A 285 -25.39 14.02 8.61
C CYS A 285 -24.71 14.50 9.92
N PRO A 286 -25.17 15.64 10.50
CA PRO A 286 -24.54 16.22 11.69
C PRO A 286 -24.36 15.21 12.84
N GLY A 287 -23.17 15.23 13.42
CA GLY A 287 -22.80 14.33 14.52
C GLY A 287 -22.34 12.93 14.07
N TYR A 288 -22.23 12.67 12.76
CA TYR A 288 -21.65 11.45 12.19
C TYR A 288 -22.17 10.16 12.85
N PRO A 289 -23.50 10.00 12.98
CA PRO A 289 -24.08 8.95 13.80
C PRO A 289 -23.78 7.57 13.22
N TRP A 290 -23.75 6.55 14.08
CA TRP A 290 -23.68 5.17 13.63
C TRP A 290 -24.89 4.82 12.75
N ARG A 291 -24.64 4.23 11.57
CA ARG A 291 -25.67 3.84 10.57
C ARG A 291 -26.77 2.95 11.12
N GLY A 292 -26.51 2.16 12.17
CA GLY A 292 -27.54 1.33 12.80
C GLY A 292 -28.59 2.11 13.59
N ARG A 293 -28.46 3.45 13.66
CA ARG A 293 -29.51 4.35 14.15
C ARG A 293 -30.53 4.77 13.08
N VAL A 294 -30.36 4.34 11.83
CA VAL A 294 -31.36 4.58 10.78
C VAL A 294 -32.62 3.77 11.10
N ALA A 295 -33.76 4.45 11.28
CA ALA A 295 -34.99 3.83 11.74
C ALA A 295 -36.23 4.38 11.04
N CYS A 296 -37.27 3.54 10.94
CA CYS A 296 -38.61 3.99 10.60
C CYS A 296 -39.21 4.67 11.84
N LEU A 297 -39.46 5.98 11.77
CA LEU A 297 -40.34 6.62 12.74
C LEU A 297 -41.76 6.12 12.49
N LEU A 298 -42.24 5.18 13.31
CA LEU A 298 -43.67 4.91 13.38
C LEU A 298 -44.32 6.20 13.91
N TYR A 299 -45.12 6.86 13.08
CA TYR A 299 -46.08 7.83 13.56
C TYR A 299 -47.03 7.08 14.50
N THR A 300 -46.81 7.17 15.81
CA THR A 300 -47.85 6.90 16.78
C THR A 300 -48.87 8.04 16.64
N THR A 301 -49.80 7.87 15.72
CA THR A 301 -51.07 8.61 15.78
C THR A 301 -51.64 8.32 17.17
N PRO A 302 -51.86 9.33 18.04
CA PRO A 302 -52.53 9.06 19.30
C PRO A 302 -53.91 8.50 18.93
N ARG A 303 -54.24 7.29 19.38
CA ARG A 303 -55.62 6.82 19.32
C ARG A 303 -56.47 7.89 20.03
N PRO A 304 -57.57 8.38 19.43
CA PRO A 304 -58.51 9.17 20.20
C PRO A 304 -58.89 8.33 21.42
N ARG A 305 -58.77 8.91 22.61
CA ARG A 305 -59.38 8.32 23.80
C ARG A 305 -60.88 8.39 23.53
N ASP A 306 -61.50 7.22 23.36
CA ASP A 306 -62.95 7.13 23.39
C ASP A 306 -63.43 7.74 24.71
N SER A 307 -64.40 8.64 24.57
CA SER A 307 -65.05 9.48 25.57
C SER A 307 -65.59 8.72 26.76
#